data_AF-A0A9Q8Z4C1-F1
#
_entry.id   AF-A0A9Q8Z4C1-F1
#
_cell.length_a   1.000
_cell.length_b   1.000
_cell.length_c   1.000
_cell.angle_alpha   90.00
_cell.angle_beta   90.00
_cell.angle_gamma   90.00
#
_symmetry.space_group_name_H-M   'P 1'
#
loop_
_entity.id
_entity.type
_entity.pdbx_description
1 polymer ?
#
loop_
_entity_poly.entity_id
_entity_poly.type
_entity_poly.pdbx_seq_one_letter_code
_entity_poly.pdbx_strand_id
1 'polypeptide(L)'
;MTRQDIAELRSTTLLSHTIAKEQKTATTMGELTRARALKRKIENNISVLVPPAKPTWTHPDPKDDEETSAILSLRQDKNLKWSEITHILNQKRLDAGEQPANLDPSAIYSRFLQHTTRMPQPVREIGFDARDCVHLRHPEQCVDGASGDISVSKTGRNRIKDYGSARELKANMRQMIGAEAQSELESVEKTEKLVEAVAKVERNFWRLVADEMERMTTRLYEPEELARRYHEI
;
A
#
# COMPACT_ATOMS: atom_id res chain seq x y z
N MET A 1 -46.60 -4.36 58.78
CA MET A 1 -45.28 -4.18 58.14
C MET A 1 -44.42 -3.36 59.06
N THR A 2 -43.44 -4.02 59.67
CA THR A 2 -42.64 -3.52 60.79
C THR A 2 -41.40 -2.83 60.26
N ARG A 3 -40.92 -1.77 60.95
CA ARG A 3 -39.76 -0.96 60.54
C ARG A 3 -38.46 -1.76 60.35
N GLN A 4 -38.39 -3.00 60.83
CA GLN A 4 -37.24 -3.89 60.65
C GLN A 4 -37.16 -4.49 59.23
N ASP A 5 -38.28 -4.66 58.53
CA ASP A 5 -38.30 -5.34 57.22
C ASP A 5 -37.73 -4.48 56.08
N ILE A 6 -37.68 -3.16 56.27
CA ILE A 6 -37.15 -2.19 55.27
C ILE A 6 -35.62 -2.08 55.32
N ALA A 7 -35.00 -2.42 56.46
CA ALA A 7 -33.54 -2.34 56.63
C ALA A 7 -32.80 -3.51 55.94
N GLU A 8 -33.41 -4.70 55.89
CA GLU A 8 -32.81 -5.87 55.22
C GLU A 8 -32.84 -5.77 53.69
N LEU A 9 -33.90 -5.19 53.12
CA LEU A 9 -34.01 -4.97 51.66
C LEU A 9 -33.00 -3.93 51.12
N ARG A 10 -32.58 -2.96 51.95
CA ARG A 10 -31.54 -1.98 51.57
C ARG A 10 -30.12 -2.55 51.68
N SER A 11 -29.91 -3.52 52.57
CA SER A 11 -28.61 -4.16 52.76
C SER A 11 -28.29 -5.12 51.60
N THR A 12 -29.30 -5.81 51.05
CA THR A 12 -29.13 -6.73 49.90
C THR A 12 -28.96 -6.02 48.56
N THR A 13 -29.46 -4.79 48.40
CA THR A 13 -29.27 -3.97 47.18
C THR A 13 -27.91 -3.25 47.14
N LEU A 14 -27.33 -2.91 48.29
CA LEU A 14 -25.99 -2.31 48.34
C LEU A 14 -24.87 -3.34 48.09
N LEU A 15 -25.07 -4.60 48.50
CA LEU A 15 -24.13 -5.70 48.26
C LEU A 15 -24.09 -6.18 46.79
N SER A 16 -25.20 -6.07 46.05
CA SER A 16 -25.26 -6.50 44.64
C SER A 16 -24.62 -5.48 43.68
N HIS A 17 -24.66 -4.18 44.01
CA HIS A 17 -23.98 -3.14 43.22
C HIS A 17 -22.44 -3.13 43.37
N THR A 18 -21.90 -3.57 44.51
CA THR A 18 -20.44 -3.71 44.68
C THR A 18 -19.89 -4.89 43.86
N ILE A 19 -20.60 -6.03 43.82
CA ILE A 19 -20.19 -7.23 43.08
C ILE A 19 -20.16 -6.98 41.57
N ALA A 20 -21.15 -6.27 41.02
CA ALA A 20 -21.17 -5.93 39.58
C ALA A 20 -20.07 -4.92 39.19
N LYS A 21 -19.66 -4.04 40.11
CA LYS A 21 -18.59 -3.06 39.87
C LYS A 21 -17.21 -3.72 39.89
N GLU A 22 -16.99 -4.69 40.80
CA GLU A 22 -15.76 -5.49 40.87
C GLU A 22 -15.59 -6.40 39.66
N GLN A 23 -16.67 -7.03 39.17
CA GLN A 23 -16.62 -7.87 37.97
C GLN A 23 -16.24 -7.06 36.72
N LYS A 24 -16.71 -5.81 36.60
CA LYS A 24 -16.33 -4.93 35.48
C LYS A 24 -14.84 -4.52 35.51
N THR A 25 -14.28 -4.32 36.71
CA THR A 25 -12.85 -4.04 36.88
C THR A 25 -11.96 -5.27 36.65
N ALA A 26 -12.45 -6.48 36.97
CA ALA A 26 -11.71 -7.71 36.73
C ALA A 26 -11.60 -8.04 35.22
N THR A 27 -12.68 -7.83 34.45
CA THR A 27 -12.68 -8.07 33.00
C THR A 27 -11.78 -7.07 32.26
N THR A 28 -11.81 -5.79 32.65
CA THR A 28 -10.95 -4.73 32.08
C THR A 28 -9.47 -4.96 32.37
N MET A 29 -9.11 -5.45 33.56
CA MET A 29 -7.73 -5.85 33.85
C MET A 29 -7.28 -7.05 33.00
N GLY A 30 -8.15 -8.04 32.78
CA GLY A 30 -7.88 -9.16 31.86
C GLY A 30 -7.74 -8.72 30.40
N GLU A 31 -8.54 -7.75 29.95
CA GLU A 31 -8.47 -7.14 28.61
C GLU A 31 -7.20 -6.31 28.40
N LEU A 32 -6.81 -5.49 29.37
CA LEU A 32 -5.54 -4.75 29.37
C LEU A 32 -4.33 -5.68 29.36
N THR A 33 -4.43 -6.82 30.04
CA THR A 33 -3.37 -7.84 30.04
C THR A 33 -3.26 -8.50 28.67
N ARG A 34 -4.38 -8.76 27.98
CA ARG A 34 -4.42 -9.24 26.58
C ARG A 34 -3.85 -8.20 25.61
N ALA A 35 -4.18 -6.93 25.76
CA ALA A 35 -3.64 -5.84 24.93
C ALA A 35 -2.13 -5.64 25.14
N ARG A 36 -1.64 -5.72 26.38
CA ARG A 36 -0.20 -5.68 26.69
C ARG A 36 0.54 -6.92 26.17
N ALA A 37 -0.09 -8.10 26.23
CA ALA A 37 0.45 -9.30 25.62
C ALA A 37 0.51 -9.20 24.09
N LEU A 38 -0.51 -8.62 23.45
CA LEU A 38 -0.53 -8.30 22.02
C LEU A 38 0.56 -7.29 21.64
N LYS A 39 0.73 -6.23 22.43
CA LYS A 39 1.82 -5.24 22.24
C LYS A 39 3.19 -5.89 22.33
N ARG A 40 3.45 -6.71 23.36
CA ARG A 40 4.71 -7.48 23.45
C ARG A 40 4.87 -8.51 22.33
N LYS A 41 3.78 -9.11 21.86
CA LYS A 41 3.78 -10.03 20.72
C LYS A 41 4.08 -9.29 19.41
N ILE A 42 3.71 -8.01 19.30
CA ILE A 42 4.06 -7.12 18.18
C ILE A 42 5.53 -6.68 18.30
N GLU A 43 5.98 -6.24 19.48
CA GLU A 43 7.37 -5.87 19.76
C GLU A 43 8.35 -7.04 19.51
N ASN A 44 7.95 -8.27 19.86
CA ASN A 44 8.72 -9.48 19.57
C ASN A 44 8.49 -10.04 18.14
N ASN A 45 7.43 -9.60 17.44
CA ASN A 45 7.24 -9.78 15.99
C ASN A 45 7.85 -8.62 15.18
N ILE A 46 8.70 -7.78 15.79
CA ILE A 46 9.65 -6.95 15.05
C ILE A 46 10.78 -7.86 14.50
N SER A 47 10.40 -8.95 13.83
CA SER A 47 11.16 -9.53 12.73
C SER A 47 10.99 -8.71 11.44
N VAL A 48 10.32 -7.55 11.53
CA VAL A 48 10.21 -6.53 10.46
C VAL A 48 11.56 -5.89 10.09
N LEU A 49 12.65 -6.20 10.81
CA LEU A 49 14.02 -5.92 10.34
C LEU A 49 14.53 -6.91 9.28
N VAL A 50 13.82 -7.99 8.97
CA VAL A 50 14.16 -8.85 7.83
C VAL A 50 12.87 -9.19 7.08
N PRO A 51 12.66 -8.64 5.86
CA PRO A 51 11.48 -8.99 5.07
C PRO A 51 11.47 -10.50 4.79
N PRO A 52 10.31 -11.18 4.89
CA PRO A 52 10.20 -12.56 4.41
C PRO A 52 10.46 -12.55 2.91
N ALA A 53 11.50 -13.26 2.48
CA ALA A 53 11.84 -13.43 1.08
C ALA A 53 10.64 -14.11 0.39
N LYS A 54 9.81 -13.30 -0.26
CA LYS A 54 8.89 -13.82 -1.26
C LYS A 54 9.78 -14.45 -2.33
N PRO A 55 9.51 -15.67 -2.83
CA PRO A 55 10.04 -16.08 -4.12
C PRO A 55 9.36 -15.17 -5.16
N THR A 56 9.85 -13.94 -5.29
CA THR A 56 9.78 -13.24 -6.55
C THR A 56 10.50 -14.16 -7.50
N TRP A 57 9.75 -14.75 -8.44
CA TRP A 57 10.33 -15.25 -9.66
C TRP A 57 10.98 -14.03 -10.30
N THR A 58 12.23 -13.75 -9.89
CA THR A 58 13.09 -12.80 -10.55
C THR A 58 13.34 -13.45 -11.88
N HIS A 59 12.57 -13.04 -12.88
CA HIS A 59 13.08 -13.09 -14.23
C HIS A 59 14.52 -12.61 -14.15
N PRO A 60 15.50 -13.41 -14.61
CA PRO A 60 16.89 -12.96 -14.70
C PRO A 60 16.86 -11.55 -15.25
N ASP A 61 17.52 -10.61 -14.55
CA ASP A 61 17.53 -9.22 -14.99
C ASP A 61 18.01 -9.27 -16.45
N PRO A 62 17.26 -8.75 -17.44
CA PRO A 62 17.60 -8.89 -18.86
C PRO A 62 18.98 -8.35 -19.23
N LYS A 63 19.66 -7.68 -18.30
CA LYS A 63 21.06 -7.24 -18.37
C LYS A 63 22.09 -8.36 -18.14
N ASP A 64 21.70 -9.45 -17.47
CA ASP A 64 22.59 -10.57 -17.14
C ASP A 64 22.68 -11.61 -18.25
N ASP A 65 21.84 -11.51 -19.29
CA ASP A 65 21.90 -12.40 -20.45
C ASP A 65 23.07 -12.00 -21.36
N GLU A 66 24.17 -12.76 -21.32
CA GLU A 66 25.36 -12.57 -22.17
C GLU A 66 24.99 -12.47 -23.66
N GLU A 67 24.00 -13.26 -24.10
CA GLU A 67 23.50 -13.23 -25.47
C GLU A 67 22.88 -11.88 -25.84
N THR A 68 22.12 -11.28 -24.93
CA THR A 68 21.47 -9.99 -25.16
C THR A 68 22.52 -8.88 -25.30
N SER A 69 23.56 -8.91 -24.48
CA SER A 69 24.70 -7.99 -24.62
C SER A 69 25.41 -8.15 -25.97
N ALA A 70 25.59 -9.39 -26.44
CA ALA A 70 26.18 -9.68 -27.73
C ALA A 70 25.30 -9.19 -28.90
N ILE A 71 23.97 -9.35 -28.81
CA ILE A 71 23.03 -8.82 -29.80
C ILE A 71 23.16 -7.29 -29.90
N LEU A 72 23.24 -6.59 -28.76
CA LEU A 72 23.39 -5.13 -28.74
C LEU A 72 24.71 -4.69 -29.38
N SER A 73 25.85 -5.28 -29.00
CA SER A 73 27.15 -4.91 -29.58
C SER A 73 27.23 -5.21 -31.08
N LEU A 74 26.78 -6.40 -31.52
CA LEU A 74 26.79 -6.76 -32.94
C LEU A 74 25.88 -5.86 -33.77
N ARG A 75 24.78 -5.38 -33.19
CA ARG A 75 23.85 -4.49 -33.87
C ARG A 75 24.28 -3.03 -33.86
N GLN A 76 24.66 -2.50 -32.70
CA GLN A 76 24.95 -1.08 -32.50
C GLN A 76 26.38 -0.73 -32.97
N ASP A 77 27.37 -1.56 -32.65
CA ASP A 77 28.77 -1.27 -32.97
C ASP A 77 29.13 -1.70 -34.40
N LYS A 78 28.69 -2.91 -34.79
CA LYS A 78 29.08 -3.52 -36.07
C LYS A 78 28.02 -3.38 -37.17
N ASN A 79 26.81 -2.89 -36.85
CA ASN A 79 25.70 -2.72 -37.80
C ASN A 79 25.38 -3.98 -38.64
N LEU A 80 25.55 -5.18 -38.06
CA LEU A 80 25.28 -6.43 -38.76
C LEU A 80 23.77 -6.65 -38.98
N LYS A 81 23.43 -7.41 -40.02
CA LYS A 81 22.04 -7.80 -40.30
C LYS A 81 21.58 -8.85 -39.28
N TRP A 82 20.28 -8.90 -39.00
CA TRP A 82 19.72 -9.86 -38.03
C TRP A 82 20.06 -11.31 -38.37
N SER A 83 20.04 -11.66 -39.65
CA SER A 83 20.44 -12.99 -40.14
C SER A 83 21.90 -13.35 -39.84
N GLU A 84 22.80 -12.38 -39.90
CA GLU A 84 24.23 -12.58 -39.62
C GLU A 84 24.46 -12.72 -38.12
N ILE A 85 23.78 -11.91 -37.31
CA ILE A 85 23.80 -12.01 -35.84
C ILE A 85 23.27 -13.40 -35.41
N THR A 86 22.19 -13.87 -36.03
CA THR A 86 21.66 -15.22 -35.82
C THR A 86 22.71 -16.28 -36.09
N HIS A 87 23.39 -16.20 -37.22
CA HIS A 87 24.42 -17.17 -37.58
C HIS A 87 25.57 -17.18 -36.56
N ILE A 88 26.04 -16.01 -36.13
CA ILE A 88 27.11 -15.89 -35.13
C ILE A 88 26.69 -16.48 -33.77
N LEU A 89 25.48 -16.20 -33.28
CA LEU A 89 25.02 -16.72 -31.99
C LEU A 89 24.75 -18.22 -32.02
N ASN A 90 24.14 -18.73 -33.09
CA ASN A 90 23.95 -20.17 -33.26
C ASN A 90 25.29 -20.89 -33.35
N GLN A 91 26.29 -20.32 -34.03
CA GLN A 91 27.63 -20.88 -34.08
C GLN A 91 28.27 -20.95 -32.68
N LYS A 92 28.17 -19.87 -31.89
CA LYS A 92 28.66 -19.86 -30.51
C LYS A 92 28.01 -20.92 -29.63
N ARG A 93 26.69 -21.14 -29.76
CA ARG A 93 25.97 -22.19 -29.03
C ARG A 93 26.43 -23.59 -29.43
N LEU A 94 26.66 -23.80 -30.73
CA LEU A 94 27.22 -25.06 -31.23
C LEU A 94 28.62 -25.31 -30.65
N ASP A 95 29.47 -24.28 -30.63
CA ASP A 95 30.83 -24.37 -30.07
C ASP A 95 30.81 -24.64 -28.56
N ALA A 96 29.79 -24.14 -27.84
CA ALA A 96 29.57 -24.40 -26.42
C ALA A 96 28.96 -25.78 -26.11
N GLY A 97 28.55 -26.54 -27.13
CA GLY A 97 27.89 -27.84 -26.96
C GLY A 97 26.45 -27.75 -26.47
N GLU A 98 25.83 -26.57 -26.51
CA GLU A 98 24.41 -26.39 -26.25
C GLU A 98 23.60 -26.89 -27.46
N GLN A 99 22.50 -27.61 -27.19
CA GLN A 99 21.65 -28.13 -28.27
C GLN A 99 21.14 -26.99 -29.15
N PRO A 100 21.00 -27.21 -30.48
CA PRO A 100 20.59 -26.16 -31.40
C PRO A 100 19.12 -25.81 -31.19
N ALA A 101 18.84 -24.88 -30.28
CA ALA A 101 17.68 -24.03 -30.41
C ALA A 101 18.01 -23.08 -31.56
N ASN A 102 17.52 -23.40 -32.76
CA ASN A 102 17.61 -22.55 -33.94
C ASN A 102 17.03 -21.18 -33.60
N LEU A 103 17.86 -20.23 -33.15
CA LEU A 103 17.42 -18.86 -33.01
C LEU A 103 17.02 -18.39 -34.39
N ASP A 104 15.79 -17.90 -34.51
CA ASP A 104 15.31 -17.26 -35.72
C ASP A 104 15.73 -15.78 -35.71
N PRO A 105 15.98 -15.12 -36.86
CA PRO A 105 16.23 -13.68 -36.90
C PRO A 105 15.12 -12.87 -36.23
N SER A 106 13.87 -13.34 -36.27
CA SER A 106 12.74 -12.70 -35.59
C SER A 106 12.86 -12.75 -34.06
N ALA A 107 13.41 -13.83 -33.51
CA ALA A 107 13.63 -13.98 -32.08
C ALA A 107 14.69 -12.99 -31.59
N ILE A 108 15.77 -12.82 -32.36
CA ILE A 108 16.84 -11.85 -32.07
C ILE A 108 16.31 -10.42 -32.13
N TYR A 109 15.52 -10.10 -33.16
CA TYR A 109 14.89 -8.79 -33.27
C TYR A 109 13.99 -8.49 -32.08
N SER A 110 13.19 -9.46 -31.64
CA SER A 110 12.30 -9.31 -30.48
C SER A 110 13.08 -9.04 -29.18
N ARG A 111 14.17 -9.78 -28.95
CA ARG A 111 15.07 -9.55 -27.79
C ARG A 111 15.74 -8.18 -27.85
N PHE A 112 16.21 -7.77 -29.03
CA PHE A 112 16.77 -6.44 -29.22
C PHE A 112 15.76 -5.34 -28.92
N LEU A 113 14.51 -5.47 -29.39
CA LEU A 113 13.46 -4.50 -29.09
C LEU A 113 13.19 -4.43 -27.59
N GLN A 114 13.01 -5.55 -26.91
CA GLN A 114 12.76 -5.57 -25.46
C GLN A 114 13.85 -4.84 -24.65
N HIS A 115 15.10 -4.87 -25.11
CA HIS A 115 16.21 -4.20 -24.43
C HIS A 115 16.42 -2.74 -24.88
N THR A 116 16.09 -2.39 -26.13
CA THR A 116 16.30 -1.02 -26.66
C THR A 116 15.10 -0.12 -26.49
N THR A 117 13.89 -0.67 -26.35
CA THR A 117 12.74 0.13 -25.97
C THR A 117 12.96 0.57 -24.53
N ARG A 118 13.49 1.79 -24.40
CA ARG A 118 13.39 2.53 -23.15
C ARG A 118 11.90 2.71 -22.92
N MET A 119 11.31 1.78 -22.15
CA MET A 119 9.95 1.93 -21.65
C MET A 119 9.89 3.36 -21.10
N PRO A 120 8.99 4.22 -21.62
CA PRO A 120 8.87 5.56 -21.09
C PRO A 120 8.61 5.38 -19.61
N GLN A 121 9.60 5.73 -18.80
CA GLN A 121 9.45 5.69 -17.37
C GLN A 121 8.31 6.65 -17.11
N PRO A 122 7.17 6.19 -16.56
CA PRO A 122 6.06 7.07 -16.30
C PRO A 122 6.64 8.19 -15.45
N VAL A 123 6.62 9.41 -15.98
CA VAL A 123 6.96 10.59 -15.21
C VAL A 123 5.95 10.55 -14.08
N ARG A 124 6.40 10.16 -12.89
CA ARG A 124 5.57 10.18 -11.69
C ARG A 124 5.40 11.64 -11.33
N GLU A 125 4.59 12.35 -12.11
CA GLU A 125 4.05 13.62 -11.68
C GLU A 125 3.25 13.32 -10.42
N ILE A 126 3.75 13.83 -9.30
CA ILE A 126 3.13 13.69 -7.99
C ILE A 126 1.75 14.36 -8.09
N GLY A 127 0.70 13.54 -8.11
CA GLY A 127 -0.69 14.00 -8.28
C GLY A 127 -1.40 13.49 -9.53
N PHE A 128 -0.74 12.75 -10.42
CA PHE A 128 -1.43 12.10 -11.54
C PHE A 128 -2.04 10.77 -11.11
N ASP A 129 -3.33 10.76 -10.75
CA ASP A 129 -4.10 9.51 -10.65
C ASP A 129 -4.65 9.16 -12.04
N ALA A 130 -4.41 7.95 -12.53
CA ALA A 130 -4.98 7.48 -13.79
C ALA A 130 -6.52 7.52 -13.78
N ARG A 131 -7.14 7.49 -12.58
CA ARG A 131 -8.57 7.68 -12.37
C ARG A 131 -9.04 9.09 -12.72
N ASP A 132 -8.19 10.09 -12.53
CA ASP A 132 -8.50 11.47 -12.86
C ASP A 132 -8.62 11.67 -14.36
N CYS A 133 -8.03 10.83 -15.20
CA CYS A 133 -8.20 10.89 -16.67
C CYS A 133 -9.33 10.01 -17.21
N VAL A 134 -10.12 9.35 -16.37
CA VAL A 134 -11.23 8.49 -16.82
C VAL A 134 -12.31 9.29 -17.55
N HIS A 135 -12.54 10.54 -17.16
CA HIS A 135 -13.49 11.43 -17.82
C HIS A 135 -13.02 11.92 -19.20
N LEU A 136 -11.74 11.77 -19.54
CA LEU A 136 -11.18 12.07 -20.85
C LEU A 136 -11.27 10.86 -21.81
N ARG A 137 -11.59 9.67 -21.30
CA ARG A 137 -11.84 8.51 -22.15
C ARG A 137 -13.22 8.63 -22.76
N HIS A 138 -13.33 8.33 -24.06
CA HIS A 138 -14.64 8.16 -24.66
C HIS A 138 -15.41 7.06 -23.92
N PRO A 139 -16.71 7.26 -23.63
CA PRO A 139 -17.50 6.32 -22.83
C PRO A 139 -17.55 4.91 -23.41
N GLU A 140 -17.26 4.75 -24.69
CA GLU A 140 -17.24 3.47 -25.41
C GLU A 140 -15.89 2.72 -25.28
N GLN A 141 -14.84 3.36 -24.73
CA GLN A 141 -13.48 2.81 -24.64
C GLN A 141 -13.10 2.31 -23.24
N CYS A 142 -13.98 2.44 -22.25
CA CYS A 142 -13.82 1.75 -20.97
C CYS A 142 -14.24 0.29 -21.11
N VAL A 143 -13.37 -0.53 -21.69
CA VAL A 143 -13.50 -1.99 -21.61
C VAL A 143 -12.93 -2.40 -20.26
N ASP A 144 -13.81 -2.49 -19.25
CA ASP A 144 -13.50 -2.96 -17.91
C ASP A 144 -13.18 -4.46 -17.93
N GLY A 145 -11.98 -4.80 -18.38
CA GLY A 145 -11.40 -6.13 -18.29
C GLY A 145 -10.70 -6.37 -16.96
N ALA A 146 -11.42 -6.27 -15.84
CA ALA A 146 -11.19 -7.03 -14.59
C ALA A 146 -11.97 -6.44 -13.41
N SER A 147 -13.10 -7.09 -13.10
CA SER A 147 -13.60 -7.30 -11.74
C SER A 147 -13.94 -6.06 -10.91
N GLY A 148 -15.11 -5.50 -11.16
CA GLY A 148 -15.78 -4.59 -10.23
C GLY A 148 -17.01 -4.00 -10.88
N ASP A 149 -18.09 -4.77 -10.92
CA ASP A 149 -19.41 -4.33 -11.37
C ASP A 149 -19.92 -3.20 -10.46
N ILE A 150 -19.46 -1.98 -10.70
CA ILE A 150 -20.06 -0.78 -10.13
C ILE A 150 -21.12 -0.35 -11.13
N SER A 151 -22.28 -0.98 -10.98
CA SER A 151 -23.57 -0.48 -11.41
C SER A 151 -23.76 0.95 -10.87
N VAL A 152 -23.28 1.94 -11.61
CA VAL A 152 -23.66 3.34 -11.38
C VAL A 152 -25.05 3.50 -11.97
N SER A 153 -26.05 3.27 -11.10
CA SER A 153 -27.46 3.46 -11.41
C SER A 153 -27.67 4.83 -12.05
N LYS A 154 -28.04 4.85 -13.34
CA LYS A 154 -28.39 6.05 -14.14
C LYS A 154 -29.68 6.76 -13.69
N THR A 155 -30.09 6.57 -12.44
CA THR A 155 -31.37 7.05 -11.91
C THR A 155 -31.09 7.98 -10.73
N GLY A 156 -30.64 9.21 -11.01
CA GLY A 156 -30.30 10.11 -9.91
C GLY A 156 -29.78 11.48 -10.30
N ARG A 157 -30.69 12.33 -10.79
CA ARG A 157 -30.70 13.80 -10.63
C ARG A 157 -29.50 14.57 -11.19
N ASN A 158 -29.84 15.47 -12.12
CA ASN A 158 -29.22 16.79 -12.22
C ASN A 158 -29.20 17.45 -10.83
N ARG A 159 -28.14 17.21 -10.03
CA ARG A 159 -27.79 18.08 -8.91
C ARG A 159 -27.25 19.36 -9.53
N ILE A 160 -28.13 20.33 -9.72
CA ILE A 160 -27.72 21.72 -9.90
C ILE A 160 -26.89 22.05 -8.65
N LYS A 161 -25.57 22.16 -8.82
CA LYS A 161 -24.66 22.60 -7.76
C LYS A 161 -24.97 24.07 -7.49
N ASP A 162 -25.72 24.34 -6.43
CA ASP A 162 -25.90 25.69 -5.94
C ASP A 162 -24.62 26.12 -5.21
N TYR A 163 -23.69 26.72 -5.96
CA TYR A 163 -22.43 27.26 -5.42
C TYR A 163 -22.62 28.35 -4.35
N GLY A 164 -23.84 28.89 -4.20
CA GLY A 164 -24.21 29.81 -3.12
C GLY A 164 -24.59 29.15 -1.79
N SER A 165 -24.79 27.83 -1.76
CA SER A 165 -25.22 27.11 -0.55
C SER A 165 -24.03 26.54 0.21
N ALA A 166 -23.50 27.30 1.17
CA ALA A 166 -22.40 26.87 2.06
C ALA A 166 -22.71 25.59 2.87
N ARG A 167 -23.98 25.17 2.93
CA ARG A 167 -24.39 23.92 3.59
C ARG A 167 -23.93 22.67 2.86
N GLU A 168 -23.80 22.70 1.54
CA GLU A 168 -23.35 21.53 0.77
C GLU A 168 -21.85 21.26 0.96
N LEU A 169 -21.07 22.32 1.15
CA LEU A 169 -19.65 22.21 1.51
C LEU A 169 -19.46 21.67 2.93
N LYS A 170 -20.32 22.05 3.87
CA LYS A 170 -20.22 21.63 5.28
C LYS A 170 -20.36 20.11 5.48
N ALA A 171 -21.09 19.43 4.58
CA ALA A 171 -21.22 17.97 4.62
C ALA A 171 -19.95 17.23 4.16
N ASN A 172 -19.11 17.86 3.34
CA ASN A 172 -17.85 17.29 2.86
C ASN A 172 -16.62 17.70 3.69
N MET A 173 -16.75 18.69 4.57
CA MET A 173 -15.68 19.06 5.49
C MET A 173 -15.58 18.01 6.60
N ARG A 174 -14.35 17.56 6.88
CA ARG A 174 -14.07 16.68 8.02
C ARG A 174 -14.49 17.40 9.30
N GLN A 175 -15.47 16.86 10.01
CA GLN A 175 -15.94 17.43 11.26
C GLN A 175 -15.13 16.82 12.41
N MET A 176 -14.70 17.68 13.34
CA MET A 176 -14.17 17.18 14.61
C MET A 176 -15.27 16.43 15.33
N ILE A 177 -14.92 15.24 15.81
CA ILE A 177 -15.86 14.41 16.53
C ILE A 177 -16.13 15.03 17.91
N GLY A 178 -17.40 15.14 18.29
CA GLY A 178 -17.82 15.73 19.58
C GLY A 178 -17.40 14.90 20.79
N ALA A 179 -17.48 15.50 21.99
CA ALA A 179 -17.03 14.89 23.24
C ALA A 179 -17.67 13.53 23.56
N GLU A 180 -18.92 13.30 23.12
CA GLU A 180 -19.63 12.03 23.35
C GLU A 180 -18.91 10.83 22.72
N ALA A 181 -18.25 11.02 21.58
CA ALA A 181 -17.53 9.94 20.92
C ALA A 181 -16.14 9.65 21.52
N GLN A 182 -15.68 10.45 22.49
CA GLN A 182 -14.48 10.09 23.25
C GLN A 182 -14.69 8.77 24.00
N SER A 183 -15.93 8.52 24.46
CA SER A 183 -16.29 7.24 25.07
C SER A 183 -16.29 6.07 24.07
N GLU A 184 -16.57 6.32 22.78
CA GLU A 184 -16.50 5.29 21.74
C GLU A 184 -15.04 4.88 21.44
N LEU A 185 -14.08 5.79 21.60
CA LEU A 185 -12.65 5.50 21.43
C LEU A 185 -12.12 4.50 22.46
N GLU A 186 -12.74 4.42 23.64
CA GLU A 186 -12.38 3.44 24.69
C GLU A 186 -12.86 2.02 24.34
N SER A 187 -13.69 1.85 23.30
CA SER A 187 -14.07 0.52 22.83
C SER A 187 -12.88 -0.23 22.22
N VAL A 188 -12.87 -1.55 22.42
CA VAL A 188 -11.79 -2.43 21.95
C VAL A 188 -11.61 -2.34 20.44
N GLU A 189 -12.71 -2.41 19.68
CA GLU A 189 -12.68 -2.35 18.22
C GLU A 189 -12.07 -1.05 17.68
N LYS A 190 -12.37 0.08 18.31
CA LYS A 190 -11.83 1.39 17.91
C LYS A 190 -10.37 1.53 18.32
N THR A 191 -10.00 0.98 19.48
CA THR A 191 -8.61 0.92 19.93
C THR A 191 -7.74 0.08 18.98
N GLU A 192 -8.23 -1.06 18.52
CA GLU A 192 -7.54 -1.89 17.52
C GLU A 192 -7.36 -1.15 16.19
N LYS A 193 -8.40 -0.47 15.70
CA LYS A 193 -8.33 0.36 14.48
C LYS A 193 -7.36 1.53 14.64
N LEU A 194 -7.30 2.14 15.83
CA LEU A 194 -6.33 3.19 16.14
C LEU A 194 -4.91 2.65 16.05
N VAL A 195 -4.63 1.49 16.63
CA VAL A 195 -3.31 0.84 16.55
C VAL A 195 -2.95 0.52 15.09
N GLU A 196 -3.90 0.01 14.29
CA GLU A 196 -3.68 -0.23 12.86
C GLU A 196 -3.39 1.06 12.09
N ALA A 197 -4.13 2.14 12.39
CA ALA A 197 -3.92 3.45 11.77
C ALA A 197 -2.55 4.03 12.13
N VAL A 198 -2.14 3.96 13.40
CA VAL A 198 -0.81 4.39 13.86
C VAL A 198 0.27 3.58 13.14
N ALA A 199 0.15 2.25 13.06
CA ALA A 199 1.11 1.42 12.33
C ALA A 199 1.21 1.77 10.83
N LYS A 200 0.10 2.17 10.20
CA LYS A 200 0.11 2.66 8.79
C LYS A 200 0.79 4.02 8.67
N VAL A 201 0.59 4.92 9.63
CA VAL A 201 1.23 6.23 9.64
C VAL A 201 2.73 6.07 9.86
N GLU A 202 3.17 5.25 10.81
CA GLU A 202 4.58 5.00 11.10
C GLU A 202 5.33 4.45 9.87
N ARG A 203 4.73 3.50 9.12
CA ARG A 203 5.31 2.98 7.87
C ARG A 203 5.49 4.05 6.80
N ASN A 204 4.60 5.04 6.77
CA ASN A 204 4.63 6.11 5.77
C ASN A 204 5.24 7.40 6.30
N PHE A 205 5.65 7.44 7.56
CA PHE A 205 6.07 8.65 8.25
C PHE A 205 7.24 9.30 7.51
N TRP A 206 8.30 8.53 7.23
CA TRP A 206 9.48 9.04 6.53
C TRP A 206 9.22 9.40 5.08
N ARG A 207 8.21 8.79 4.43
CA ARG A 207 7.77 9.21 3.09
C ARG A 207 7.12 10.58 3.13
N LEU A 208 6.24 10.84 4.09
CA LEU A 208 5.62 12.15 4.26
C LEU A 208 6.65 13.22 4.63
N VAL A 209 7.65 12.88 5.46
CA VAL A 209 8.77 13.77 5.76
C VAL A 209 9.61 14.06 4.51
N ALA A 210 9.86 13.06 3.66
CA ALA A 210 10.55 13.25 2.38
C ALA A 210 9.77 14.18 1.45
N ASP A 211 8.45 13.99 1.30
CA ASP A 211 7.59 14.85 0.49
C ASP A 211 7.60 16.31 1.00
N GLU A 212 7.56 16.49 2.32
CA GLU A 212 7.58 17.84 2.91
C GLU A 212 8.97 18.50 2.78
N MET A 213 10.05 17.71 2.90
CA MET A 213 11.41 18.17 2.62
C MET A 213 11.59 18.58 1.15
N GLU A 214 10.97 17.86 0.21
CA GLU A 214 10.97 18.22 -1.20
C GLU A 214 10.23 19.54 -1.44
N ARG A 215 9.07 19.75 -0.81
CA ARG A 215 8.33 21.02 -0.92
C ARG A 215 9.13 22.21 -0.39
N MET A 216 9.85 22.02 0.71
CA MET A 216 10.62 23.08 1.34
C MET A 216 11.93 23.40 0.60
N THR A 217 12.57 22.39 0.02
CA THR A 217 13.92 22.51 -0.54
C THR A 217 14.01 22.34 -2.05
N THR A 218 12.92 21.94 -2.71
CA THR A 218 12.82 21.56 -4.14
C THR A 218 13.71 20.38 -4.54
N ARG A 219 14.22 19.61 -3.58
CA ARG A 219 15.09 18.44 -3.81
C ARG A 219 14.44 17.18 -3.24
N LEU A 220 14.46 16.12 -4.03
CA LEU A 220 13.99 14.80 -3.62
C LEU A 220 15.05 14.11 -2.77
N TYR A 221 14.67 13.66 -1.57
CA TYR A 221 15.52 12.86 -0.68
C TYR A 221 14.93 11.47 -0.48
N GLU A 222 15.78 10.47 -0.33
CA GLU A 222 15.32 9.14 0.02
C GLU A 222 14.84 9.11 1.48
N PRO A 223 13.65 8.55 1.78
CA PRO A 223 13.10 8.57 3.14
C PRO A 223 13.99 7.84 4.16
N GLU A 224 14.75 6.83 3.73
CA GLU A 224 15.68 6.08 4.59
C GLU A 224 16.90 6.92 5.00
N GLU A 225 17.42 7.76 4.10
CA GLU A 225 18.53 8.66 4.39
C GLU A 225 18.11 9.77 5.36
N LEU A 226 16.90 10.33 5.18
CA LEU A 226 16.34 11.30 6.12
C LEU A 226 16.11 10.69 7.50
N ALA A 227 15.60 9.45 7.56
CA ALA A 227 15.46 8.72 8.81
C ALA A 227 16.81 8.54 9.49
N ARG A 228 17.82 8.05 8.76
CA ARG A 228 19.17 7.86 9.29
C ARG A 228 19.75 9.16 9.83
N ARG A 229 19.68 10.24 9.03
CA ARG A 229 20.21 11.54 9.40
C ARG A 229 19.53 12.12 10.64
N TYR A 230 18.22 11.94 10.77
CA TYR A 230 17.48 12.40 11.94
C TYR A 230 17.89 11.67 13.22
N HIS A 231 18.14 10.36 13.16
CA HIS A 231 18.60 9.59 14.34
C HIS A 231 20.08 9.78 14.67
N GLU A 232 20.87 10.32 13.73
CA GLU A 232 22.27 10.70 13.96
C GLU A 232 22.43 12.08 14.63
N ILE A 233 21.40 12.94 14.58
CA ILE A 233 21.35 14.26 15.22
C ILE A 233 20.97 14.10 16.70
#